data_AF-A0A7L9AWD6-F1
#
_entry.id   AF-A0A7L9AWD6-F1
#
_cell.length_a   1.000
_cell.length_b   1.000
_cell.length_c   1.000
_cell.angle_alpha   90.00
_cell.angle_beta   90.00
_cell.angle_gamma   90.00
#
_symmetry.space_group_name_H-M   'P 1'
#
loop_
_entity.id
_entity.type
_entity.pdbx_description
1 polymer ?
#
loop_
_entity_poly.entity_id
_entity_poly.type
_entity_poly.pdbx_seq_one_letter_code
_entity_poly.pdbx_strand_id
1 'polypeptide(L)' 'EPIRHVVNDYQGPGVALGMFNTDASIVDFAHSSLKYALDRKYPLYLSTKNTILKKYDGRFKDIFQ' A
#
# COMPACT_ATOMS: atom_id res chain seq x y z
N GLU A 1 8.64 -10.61 18.69
CA GLU A 1 7.54 -10.07 19.52
C GLU A 1 6.47 -9.46 18.62
N PRO A 2 5.19 -9.82 18.78
CA PRO A 2 4.10 -9.22 18.02
C PRO A 2 3.90 -7.74 18.41
N ILE A 3 3.69 -6.88 17.42
CA ILE A 3 3.38 -5.45 17.64
C ILE A 3 1.87 -5.32 17.87
N ARG A 4 1.47 -4.56 18.91
CA ARG A 4 0.06 -4.31 19.25
C ARG A 4 -0.21 -2.80 19.28
N HIS A 5 -1.32 -2.39 18.70
CA HIS A 5 -1.79 -1.00 18.69
C HIS A 5 -3.30 -0.95 18.96
N VAL A 6 -3.75 0.03 19.74
CA VAL A 6 -5.17 0.34 19.89
C VAL A 6 -5.66 0.98 18.60
N VAL A 7 -6.69 0.40 17.99
CA VAL A 7 -7.28 0.92 16.75
C VAL A 7 -8.30 2.02 17.05
N ASN A 8 -9.20 1.81 18.01
CA ASN A 8 -10.17 2.80 18.48
C ASN A 8 -10.82 2.38 19.81
N ASP A 9 -11.27 3.35 20.62
CA ASP A 9 -12.13 3.15 21.79
C ASP A 9 -13.58 3.54 21.44
N TYR A 10 -14.45 2.55 21.25
CA TYR A 10 -15.83 2.77 20.79
C TYR A 10 -16.71 3.34 21.91
N GLN A 11 -17.29 4.52 21.70
CA GLN A 11 -18.26 5.15 22.63
C GLN A 11 -19.74 4.84 22.26
N GLY A 12 -19.96 4.05 21.22
CA GLY A 12 -21.27 3.66 20.69
C GLY A 12 -21.13 2.62 19.58
N PRO A 13 -22.23 2.25 18.90
CA PRO A 13 -22.18 1.27 17.80
C PRO A 13 -21.24 1.71 16.68
N GLY A 14 -20.44 0.78 16.15
CA GLY A 14 -19.48 1.06 15.09
C GLY A 14 -18.94 -0.20 14.44
N VAL A 15 -18.07 -0.02 13.44
CA VAL A 15 -17.44 -1.10 12.69
C VAL A 15 -15.93 -0.88 12.58
N ALA A 16 -15.18 -1.96 12.37
CA ALA A 16 -13.74 -1.94 12.16
C ALA A 16 -13.38 -2.74 10.90
N LEU A 17 -12.31 -2.33 10.21
CA LEU A 17 -11.72 -3.10 9.12
C LEU A 17 -10.20 -3.14 9.30
N GLY A 18 -9.63 -4.34 9.19
CA GLY A 18 -8.19 -4.56 9.11
C GLY A 18 -7.80 -4.96 7.69
N MET A 19 -6.71 -4.39 7.18
CA MET A 19 -6.15 -4.73 5.88
C MET A 19 -4.65 -4.92 6.00
N PHE A 20 -4.09 -5.75 5.13
CA PHE A 20 -2.65 -5.96 5.05
C PHE A 20 -2.22 -6.16 3.60
N ASN A 21 -0.94 -5.94 3.35
CA ASN A 21 -0.27 -6.38 2.14
C ASN A 21 1.16 -6.80 2.50
N THR A 22 1.82 -7.50 1.59
CA THR A 22 3.20 -7.98 1.77
C THR A 22 4.12 -7.28 0.79
N ASP A 23 5.35 -6.99 1.21
CA ASP A 23 6.33 -6.36 0.33
C ASP A 23 6.57 -7.19 -0.94
N ALA A 24 6.61 -8.52 -0.81
CA ALA A 24 6.76 -9.43 -1.96
C ALA A 24 5.65 -9.22 -3.00
N SER A 25 4.38 -9.17 -2.57
CA SER A 25 3.27 -8.91 -3.48
C SER A 25 3.34 -7.52 -4.12
N ILE A 26 3.83 -6.51 -3.40
CA ILE A 26 3.95 -5.14 -3.92
C ILE A 26 5.09 -5.06 -4.96
N VAL A 27 6.22 -5.71 -4.69
CA VAL A 27 7.36 -5.81 -5.61
C VAL A 27 6.97 -6.52 -6.91
N ASP A 28 6.31 -7.67 -6.79
CA ASP A 28 5.87 -8.45 -7.96
C ASP A 28 4.87 -7.65 -8.81
N PHE A 29 3.99 -6.90 -8.17
CA PHE A 29 3.05 -6.00 -8.83
C PHE A 29 3.77 -4.83 -9.53
N ALA A 30 4.75 -4.20 -8.88
CA ALA A 30 5.55 -3.13 -9.46
C ALA A 30 6.32 -3.62 -10.69
N HIS A 31 7.01 -4.75 -10.57
CA HIS A 31 7.79 -5.35 -11.65
C HIS A 31 6.90 -5.72 -12.86
N SER A 32 5.74 -6.33 -12.60
CA SER A 32 4.77 -6.68 -13.65
C SER A 32 4.23 -5.44 -14.36
N SER A 33 3.92 -4.38 -13.60
CA SER A 33 3.43 -3.10 -14.14
C SER A 33 4.48 -2.40 -15.01
N LEU A 34 5.74 -2.38 -14.56
CA LEU A 34 6.87 -1.78 -15.29
C LEU A 34 7.15 -2.53 -16.59
N LYS A 35 7.18 -3.87 -16.56
CA LYS A 35 7.38 -4.69 -17.75
C LYS A 35 6.31 -4.42 -18.80
N TYR A 36 5.05 -4.37 -18.39
CA TYR A 36 3.92 -4.10 -19.27
C TYR A 36 3.97 -2.70 -19.90
N ALA A 37 4.33 -1.68 -19.11
CA ALA A 37 4.49 -0.32 -19.59
C ALA A 37 5.65 -0.20 -20.59
N LEU A 38 6.77 -0.88 -20.32
CA LEU A 38 7.94 -0.93 -21.19
C LEU A 38 7.60 -1.57 -22.55
N ASP A 39 6.92 -2.71 -22.54
CA ASP A 39 6.51 -3.42 -23.77
C ASP A 39 5.61 -2.55 -24.67
N ARG A 40 4.81 -1.67 -24.06
CA ARG A 40 3.90 -0.75 -24.76
C ARG A 40 4.50 0.60 -25.07
N LYS A 41 5.71 0.89 -24.59
CA LYS A 41 6.35 2.22 -24.68
C LYS A 41 5.50 3.32 -24.06
N TYR A 42 4.80 3.03 -22.98
CA TYR A 42 3.92 3.97 -22.29
C TYR A 42 4.54 4.46 -20.98
N PRO A 43 4.30 5.73 -20.59
CA PRO A 43 4.65 6.19 -19.26
C PRO A 43 3.78 5.46 -18.21
N LEU A 44 4.40 5.11 -17.08
CA LEU A 44 3.72 4.52 -15.92
C LEU A 44 3.65 5.56 -14.81
N TYR A 45 2.47 5.72 -14.22
CA TYR A 45 2.23 6.61 -13.08
C TYR A 45 1.63 5.81 -11.92
N LEU A 46 2.24 5.94 -10.73
CA LEU A 46 1.66 5.48 -9.47
C LEU A 46 1.10 6.69 -8.71
N SER A 47 -0.14 6.59 -8.24
CA SER A 47 -0.72 7.52 -7.29
C SER A 47 -1.06 6.80 -5.99
N THR A 48 -0.79 7.46 -4.86
CA THR A 48 -1.10 6.95 -3.52
C THR A 48 -1.57 8.10 -2.63
N LYS A 49 -2.17 7.79 -1.49
CA LYS A 49 -2.59 8.76 -0.47
C LYS A 49 -1.62 8.80 0.70
N ASN A 50 -0.32 8.68 0.41
CA ASN A 50 0.76 8.58 1.40
C ASN A 50 0.89 9.80 2.35
N THR A 51 0.29 10.95 2.03
CA THR A 51 0.27 12.10 2.96
C THR A 51 -0.59 11.83 4.19
N ILE A 52 -1.67 11.05 4.05
CA ILE A 52 -2.56 10.62 5.14
C ILE A 52 -2.18 9.22 5.61
N LEU A 53 -2.04 8.28 4.67
CA LEU A 53 -1.65 6.89 4.94
C LEU A 53 -0.13 6.74 4.93
N LYS A 54 0.54 7.47 5.83
CA LYS A 54 2.00 7.63 5.85
C LYS A 54 2.77 6.32 5.83
N LYS A 55 2.31 5.31 6.58
CA LYS A 55 2.99 4.00 6.67
C LYS A 55 2.58 3.05 5.55
N TYR A 56 1.27 2.85 5.37
CA TYR A 56 0.74 1.85 4.43
C TYR A 56 1.02 2.25 2.98
N ASP A 57 0.48 3.40 2.53
CA ASP A 57 0.70 3.90 1.18
C ASP A 57 2.14 4.38 0.95
N GLY A 58 2.81 4.84 2.02
CA GLY A 58 4.25 5.12 1.98
C GLY A 58 5.05 3.89 1.55
N ARG A 59 4.70 2.69 2.03
CA ARG A 59 5.38 1.46 1.64
C ARG A 59 5.22 1.14 0.15
N PHE A 60 4.02 1.35 -0.42
CA PHE A 60 3.80 1.20 -1.86
C PHE A 60 4.66 2.18 -2.65
N LYS A 61 4.65 3.47 -2.27
CA LYS A 61 5.46 4.49 -2.93
C LYS A 61 6.94 4.14 -2.90
N ASP A 62 7.46 3.72 -1.75
CA ASP A 62 8.88 3.45 -1.57
C ASP A 62 9.35 2.21 -2.33
N ILE A 63 8.48 1.20 -2.51
CA ILE A 63 8.78 0.00 -3.31
C ILE A 63 8.72 0.26 -4.82
N PHE A 64 7.88 1.20 -5.27
CA PHE A 64 7.70 1.52 -6.69
C PHE A 64 8.74 2.51 -7.26
N GLN A 65 9.60 3.09 -6.42
CA GLN A 65 10.70 3.99 -6.84
C GLN A 65 11.95 3.20 -7.22
#